data_AF-V9DQ00-F1
#
_entry.id   AF-V9DQ00-F1
#
_cell.length_a   1.000
_cell.length_b   1.000
_cell.length_c   1.000
_cell.angle_alpha   90.00
_cell.angle_beta   90.00
_cell.angle_gamma   90.00
#
_symmetry.space_group_name_H-M   'P 1'
#
loop_
_entity.id
_entity.type
_entity.pdbx_description
1 polymer ?
#
loop_
_entity_poly.entity_id
_entity_poly.type
_entity_poly.pdbx_seq_one_letter_code
_entity_poly.pdbx_strand_id
1 'polypeptide(L)'
;MDKPIMEFRPELWPVLDRNRPILNIDLFWPIKAEDMDDTEVQNSDGDQKGNFPFRDLKRLVSFRNLHVLHLSGMMRSYQPIIWEACFVNSNLTKLTLEMAPEPEINDVFKAQYKKIDSNWAYDGSKPCYTEPTEYLGGSEGSGELHPQFGSGEYLDRTAMKQAQAAAVKEELPAANKRHLPIQTLTLSNFAVDAGPFVSCSPIHTHTHTHTHSLTHSLTHFST
;
A
#
# COMPACT_ATOMS: atom_id res chain seq x y z
N MET A 1 18.91 10.55 -3.40
CA MET A 1 19.01 10.11 -2.00
C MET A 1 17.98 9.01 -1.88
N ASP A 2 18.41 7.76 -2.12
CA ASP A 2 17.49 6.65 -2.44
C ASP A 2 17.32 5.68 -1.27
N LYS A 3 17.94 6.01 -0.12
CA LYS A 3 17.83 5.22 1.11
C LYS A 3 16.60 5.67 1.92
N PRO A 4 15.80 4.74 2.47
CA PRO A 4 14.66 5.06 3.31
C PRO A 4 15.09 5.88 4.54
N ILE A 5 14.24 6.81 4.94
CA ILE A 5 14.36 7.47 6.23
C ILE A 5 13.91 6.45 7.27
N MET A 6 14.87 5.75 7.86
CA MET A 6 14.63 4.74 8.90
C MET A 6 14.01 5.40 10.14
N GLU A 7 13.09 4.68 10.80
CA GLU A 7 12.38 5.14 12.00
C GLU A 7 11.77 6.55 11.85
N PHE A 8 11.06 6.78 10.76
CA PHE A 8 10.50 8.09 10.47
C PHE A 8 9.54 8.54 11.58
N ARG A 9 9.73 9.78 12.06
CA ARG A 9 8.90 10.39 13.11
C ARG A 9 8.04 11.53 12.58
N PRO A 10 6.80 11.74 13.05
CA PRO A 10 5.94 12.83 12.62
C PRO A 10 6.58 14.23 12.68
N GLU A 11 7.50 14.44 13.62
CA GLU A 11 8.25 15.68 13.80
C GLU A 11 9.17 15.99 12.60
N LEU A 12 9.46 15.00 11.76
CA LEU A 12 10.24 15.18 10.54
C LEU A 12 9.41 15.75 9.37
N TRP A 13 8.09 15.67 9.42
CA TRP A 13 7.24 16.19 8.33
C TRP A 13 7.50 17.66 7.96
N PRO A 14 7.66 18.60 8.91
CA PRO A 14 7.92 20.01 8.58
C PRO A 14 9.27 20.25 7.90
N VAL A 15 10.25 19.37 8.09
CA VAL A 15 11.60 19.51 7.50
C VAL A 15 11.74 18.80 6.16
N LEU A 16 10.73 18.01 5.75
CA LEU A 16 10.72 17.39 4.43
C LEU A 16 10.40 18.43 3.35
N ASP A 17 11.25 18.48 2.32
CA ASP A 17 10.94 19.20 1.09
C ASP A 17 9.71 18.58 0.41
N ARG A 18 8.64 19.36 0.28
CA ARG A 18 7.38 18.95 -0.35
C ARG A 18 7.48 18.76 -1.87
N ASN A 19 8.53 19.31 -2.49
CA ASN A 19 8.75 19.21 -3.93
C ASN A 19 9.65 18.02 -4.32
N ARG A 20 10.00 17.15 -3.36
CA ARG A 20 10.87 16.01 -3.64
C ARG A 20 10.21 15.00 -4.59
N PRO A 21 10.98 14.40 -5.52
CA PRO A 21 10.47 13.37 -6.43
C PRO A 21 10.45 11.96 -5.83
N ILE A 22 11.26 11.70 -4.81
CA ILE A 22 11.41 10.37 -4.21
C ILE A 22 11.20 10.49 -2.70
N LEU A 23 10.28 9.70 -2.15
CA LEU A 23 10.00 9.65 -0.72
C LEU A 23 9.95 8.19 -0.25
N ASN A 24 10.88 7.85 0.63
CA ASN A 24 11.02 6.51 1.20
C ASN A 24 10.92 6.64 2.72
N ILE A 25 9.89 6.06 3.31
CA ILE A 25 9.54 6.20 4.73
C ILE A 25 9.39 4.80 5.33
N ASP A 26 10.06 4.59 6.47
CA ASP A 26 9.78 3.44 7.32
C ASP A 26 8.78 3.84 8.42
N LEU A 27 7.59 3.24 8.37
CA LEU A 27 6.46 3.49 9.28
C LEU A 27 6.48 2.59 10.51
N PHE A 28 7.50 1.73 10.68
CA PHE A 28 7.61 0.92 11.87
C PHE A 28 7.74 1.81 13.11
N TRP A 29 6.74 1.76 13.99
CA TRP A 29 6.66 2.60 15.17
C TRP A 29 7.01 1.78 16.42
N PRO A 30 8.25 1.85 16.95
CA PRO A 30 8.60 1.10 18.13
C PRO A 30 7.76 1.57 19.33
N ILE A 31 7.08 0.62 19.96
CA ILE A 31 6.38 0.82 21.23
C ILE A 31 7.45 1.03 22.30
N LYS A 32 7.46 2.20 22.96
CA LYS A 32 8.32 2.38 24.13
C LYS A 32 7.78 1.55 25.28
N ALA A 33 8.67 0.92 26.05
CA ALA A 33 8.30 0.12 27.21
C ALA A 33 7.49 0.92 28.25
N GLU A 34 7.69 2.23 28.28
CA GLU A 34 7.00 3.20 29.13
C GLU A 34 5.51 3.36 28.78
N ASP A 35 5.15 3.08 27.53
CA ASP A 35 3.78 3.21 27.05
C ASP A 35 2.98 1.93 27.31
N MET A 36 3.58 0.82 27.79
CA MET A 36 2.97 -0.50 28.05
C MET A 36 1.88 -0.55 29.13
N ASP A 37 1.38 0.58 29.62
CA ASP A 37 0.19 0.60 30.47
C ASP A 37 -1.06 0.32 29.61
N ASP A 38 -1.78 -0.76 29.93
CA ASP A 38 -2.79 -1.47 29.11
C ASP A 38 -4.13 -0.71 28.96
N THR A 39 -4.09 0.59 28.69
CA THR A 39 -5.30 1.31 28.27
C THR A 39 -5.27 1.46 26.76
N GLU A 40 -6.04 0.63 26.04
CA GLU A 40 -6.30 0.81 24.61
C GLU A 40 -7.08 2.11 24.38
N VAL A 41 -6.40 3.25 24.43
CA VAL A 41 -7.01 4.54 24.10
C VAL A 41 -7.05 4.64 22.58
N GLN A 42 -8.12 4.13 21.97
CA GLN A 42 -8.44 4.43 20.58
C GLN A 42 -8.78 5.92 20.48
N ASN A 43 -7.94 6.71 19.82
CA ASN A 43 -8.28 8.08 19.48
C ASN A 43 -9.36 8.09 18.38
N SER A 44 -10.02 9.23 18.15
CA SER A 44 -11.07 9.39 17.13
C SER A 44 -10.67 8.94 15.72
N ASP A 45 -9.37 8.91 15.45
CA ASP A 45 -8.78 8.56 14.15
C ASP A 45 -8.47 7.04 14.04
N GLY A 46 -8.83 6.24 15.05
CA GLY A 46 -8.58 4.80 15.11
C GLY A 46 -7.10 4.44 15.29
N ASP A 47 -6.28 5.38 15.77
CA ASP A 47 -4.86 5.16 16.01
C ASP A 47 -4.68 4.23 17.23
N GLN A 48 -4.09 3.07 16.98
CA GLN A 48 -3.69 2.12 18.00
C GLN A 48 -2.23 2.34 18.40
N LYS A 49 -1.92 2.08 19.66
CA LYS A 49 -0.56 2.16 20.17
C LYS A 49 0.36 1.19 19.43
N GLY A 50 1.53 1.67 19.01
CA GLY A 50 2.48 0.88 18.21
C GLY A 50 2.29 1.00 16.70
N ASN A 51 1.29 1.76 16.24
CA ASN A 51 1.10 2.08 14.84
C ASN A 51 1.49 3.54 14.57
N PHE A 52 2.02 3.80 13.37
CA PHE A 52 2.23 5.18 12.92
C PHE A 52 0.88 5.93 12.86
N PRO A 53 0.77 7.17 13.38
CA PRO A 53 -0.51 7.84 13.42
C PRO A 53 -1.07 8.12 12.02
N PHE A 54 -2.34 7.77 11.79
CA PHE A 54 -3.02 7.93 10.51
C PHE A 54 -3.06 9.40 10.09
N ARG A 55 -3.34 10.29 11.05
CA ARG A 55 -3.38 11.74 10.84
C ARG A 55 -2.03 12.29 10.37
N ASP A 56 -0.93 11.75 10.88
CA ASP A 56 0.40 12.22 10.48
C ASP A 56 0.75 11.74 9.07
N LEU A 57 0.32 10.54 8.68
CA LEU A 57 0.56 10.03 7.33
C LEU A 57 -0.24 10.80 6.27
N LYS A 58 -1.39 11.39 6.63
CA LYS A 58 -2.23 12.21 5.74
C LYS A 58 -1.44 13.33 5.04
N ARG A 59 -0.33 13.78 5.63
CA ARG A 59 0.57 14.76 5.02
C ARG A 59 1.17 14.32 3.68
N LEU A 60 1.21 13.02 3.38
CA LEU A 60 1.56 12.49 2.04
C LEU A 60 0.70 13.12 0.93
N VAL A 61 -0.59 13.35 1.22
CA VAL A 61 -1.53 13.95 0.26
C VAL A 61 -1.18 15.40 -0.04
N SER A 62 -0.28 16.07 0.70
CA SER A 62 0.15 17.44 0.39
C SER A 62 1.27 17.53 -0.65
N PHE A 63 1.90 16.41 -1.00
CA PHE A 63 2.95 16.39 -2.02
C PHE A 63 2.34 16.46 -3.42
N ARG A 64 3.03 17.16 -4.33
CA ARG A 64 2.57 17.37 -5.73
C ARG A 64 3.58 16.96 -6.79
N ASN A 65 4.79 16.58 -6.40
CA ASN A 65 5.87 16.20 -7.30
C ASN A 65 6.43 14.80 -7.00
N LEU A 66 5.72 13.93 -6.28
CA LEU A 66 6.21 12.57 -6.04
C LEU A 66 6.18 11.75 -7.33
N HIS A 67 7.29 11.07 -7.61
CA HIS A 67 7.47 10.14 -8.72
C HIS A 67 7.63 8.70 -8.22
N VAL A 68 8.26 8.55 -7.05
CA VAL A 68 8.49 7.27 -6.36
C VAL A 68 8.08 7.42 -4.90
N LEU A 69 7.26 6.50 -4.42
CA LEU A 69 6.88 6.37 -3.01
C LEU A 69 7.18 4.95 -2.53
N HIS A 70 7.94 4.85 -1.45
CA HIS A 70 8.18 3.60 -0.72
C HIS A 70 7.71 3.78 0.72
N LEU A 71 6.79 2.94 1.17
CA LEU A 71 6.37 2.83 2.56
C LEU A 71 6.69 1.42 3.07
N SER A 72 7.59 1.32 4.04
CA SER A 72 7.92 0.06 4.73
C SER A 72 7.38 0.06 6.16
N GLY A 73 7.39 -1.11 6.81
CA GLY A 73 7.06 -1.21 8.23
C GLY A 73 5.61 -0.89 8.56
N MET A 74 4.70 -0.99 7.59
CA MET A 74 3.28 -0.72 7.81
C MET A 74 2.69 -1.79 8.76
N MET A 75 2.16 -1.35 9.90
CA MET A 75 1.52 -2.22 10.90
C MET A 75 -0.01 -2.29 10.77
N ARG A 76 -0.60 -1.41 9.95
CA ARG A 76 -2.04 -1.32 9.66
C ARG A 76 -2.25 -0.82 8.23
N SER A 77 -3.47 -0.92 7.73
CA SER A 77 -3.78 -0.36 6.42
C SER A 77 -3.73 1.17 6.43
N TYR A 78 -3.05 1.72 5.43
CA TYR A 78 -3.05 3.15 5.11
C TYR A 78 -3.55 3.42 3.69
N GLN A 79 -4.17 2.43 3.05
CA GLN A 79 -4.60 2.49 1.65
C GLN A 79 -5.40 3.75 1.29
N PRO A 80 -6.36 4.23 2.10
CA PRO A 80 -7.10 5.45 1.76
C PRO A 80 -6.19 6.66 1.54
N ILE A 81 -5.17 6.84 2.39
CA ILE A 81 -4.20 7.94 2.27
C ILE A 81 -3.24 7.70 1.11
N ILE A 82 -2.75 6.46 0.97
CA ILE A 82 -1.77 6.10 -0.05
C ILE A 82 -2.34 6.31 -1.44
N TRP A 83 -3.55 5.79 -1.70
CA TRP A 83 -4.18 5.91 -3.01
C TRP A 83 -4.53 7.36 -3.34
N GLU A 84 -4.96 8.15 -2.36
CA GLU A 84 -5.22 9.57 -2.56
C GLU A 84 -3.93 10.32 -2.91
N ALA A 85 -2.82 10.01 -2.23
CA ALA A 85 -1.49 10.52 -2.58
C ALA A 85 -1.07 10.14 -4.00
N CYS A 86 -1.44 8.94 -4.48
CA CYS A 86 -1.21 8.54 -5.87
C CYS A 86 -2.01 9.38 -6.87
N PHE A 87 -3.29 9.64 -6.60
CA PHE A 87 -4.13 10.43 -7.51
C PHE A 87 -3.73 11.91 -7.59
N VAL A 88 -3.28 12.51 -6.47
CA VAL A 88 -2.85 13.92 -6.46
C VAL A 88 -1.45 14.12 -7.08
N ASN A 89 -0.66 13.06 -7.28
CA ASN A 89 0.68 13.11 -7.90
C ASN A 89 0.70 12.43 -9.28
N SER A 90 0.49 13.20 -10.35
CA SER A 90 0.41 12.66 -11.73
C SER A 90 1.66 11.94 -12.22
N ASN A 91 2.82 12.22 -11.63
CA ASN A 91 4.10 11.63 -12.00
C ASN A 91 4.49 10.45 -11.12
N LEU A 92 3.67 10.10 -10.12
CA LEU A 92 3.92 8.96 -9.24
C LEU A 92 3.73 7.67 -10.03
N THR A 93 4.83 7.11 -10.52
CA THR A 93 4.83 5.94 -11.39
C THR A 93 5.26 4.67 -10.66
N LYS A 94 5.97 4.80 -9.54
CA LYS A 94 6.45 3.66 -8.74
C LYS A 94 5.96 3.75 -7.31
N LEU A 95 5.28 2.69 -6.86
CA LEU A 95 4.80 2.54 -5.50
C LEU A 95 5.29 1.21 -4.92
N THR A 96 5.95 1.28 -3.77
CA THR A 96 6.35 0.12 -2.98
C THR A 96 5.69 0.18 -1.62
N LEU A 97 4.92 -0.85 -1.26
CA LEU A 97 4.25 -0.98 0.03
C LEU A 97 4.68 -2.27 0.69
N GLU A 98 5.15 -2.17 1.94
CA GLU A 98 5.60 -3.32 2.70
C GLU A 98 4.94 -3.34 4.09
N MET A 99 4.08 -4.33 4.30
CA MET A 99 3.57 -4.61 5.63
C MET A 99 4.65 -5.27 6.47
N ALA A 100 4.72 -4.88 7.74
CA ALA A 100 5.52 -5.59 8.72
C ALA A 100 4.96 -7.00 9.01
N PRO A 101 3.65 -7.20 9.28
CA PRO A 101 3.07 -8.53 9.43
C PRO A 101 2.76 -9.20 8.07
N GLU A 102 2.96 -10.52 7.97
CA GLU A 102 2.42 -11.33 6.86
C GLU A 102 0.90 -11.51 7.03
N PRO A 103 0.12 -11.56 5.95
CA PRO A 103 -1.30 -11.89 6.04
C PRO A 103 -1.47 -13.38 6.40
N GLU A 104 -2.49 -13.67 7.20
CA GLU A 104 -2.83 -15.03 7.62
C GLU A 104 -4.16 -15.45 6.98
N ILE A 105 -4.14 -16.53 6.19
CA ILE A 105 -5.34 -17.11 5.61
C ILE A 105 -5.86 -18.21 6.53
N ASN A 106 -7.17 -18.21 6.78
CA ASN A 106 -7.86 -19.23 7.56
C ASN A 106 -7.67 -20.62 6.96
N ASP A 107 -7.53 -21.65 7.81
CA ASP A 107 -7.17 -23.02 7.38
C ASP A 107 -8.10 -23.60 6.31
N VAL A 108 -9.39 -23.30 6.40
CA VAL A 108 -10.43 -23.74 5.45
C VAL A 108 -10.14 -23.27 4.02
N PHE A 109 -9.45 -22.14 3.87
CA PHE A 109 -9.20 -21.46 2.60
C PHE A 109 -7.73 -21.59 2.12
N LYS A 110 -6.80 -22.07 2.96
CA LYS A 110 -5.37 -22.21 2.61
C LYS A 110 -5.11 -23.05 1.35
N ALA A 111 -5.96 -24.03 1.05
CA ALA A 111 -5.83 -24.84 -0.16
C ALA A 111 -6.19 -24.07 -1.45
N GLN A 112 -7.05 -23.06 -1.32
CA GLN A 112 -7.57 -22.26 -2.44
C GLN A 112 -6.66 -21.06 -2.72
N TYR A 113 -6.20 -20.37 -1.67
CA TYR A 113 -5.31 -19.22 -1.81
C TYR A 113 -3.86 -19.63 -1.58
N LYS A 114 -3.05 -19.50 -2.63
CA LYS A 114 -1.64 -19.90 -2.61
C LYS A 114 -0.75 -18.69 -2.38
N LYS A 115 0.34 -18.89 -1.64
CA LYS A 115 1.42 -17.90 -1.54
C LYS A 115 1.97 -17.64 -2.94
N ILE A 116 2.06 -16.36 -3.32
CA ILE A 116 2.71 -15.96 -4.56
C ILE A 116 4.21 -16.13 -4.35
N ASP A 117 4.82 -17.02 -5.12
CA ASP A 117 6.24 -17.33 -5.07
C ASP A 117 6.91 -17.12 -6.45
N SER A 118 8.17 -17.53 -6.60
CA SER A 118 8.92 -17.39 -7.85
C SER A 118 8.34 -18.18 -9.03
N ASN A 119 7.45 -19.13 -8.78
CA ASN A 119 6.81 -19.96 -9.79
C ASN A 119 5.44 -19.41 -10.20
N TRP A 120 4.96 -18.37 -9.53
CA TRP A 120 3.70 -17.71 -9.87
C TRP A 120 3.89 -16.80 -11.09
N ALA A 121 2.99 -16.93 -12.07
CA ALA A 121 2.93 -16.05 -13.24
C ALA A 121 1.47 -15.76 -13.60
N TYR A 122 1.20 -14.54 -14.03
CA TYR A 122 -0.12 -14.18 -14.55
C TYR A 122 -0.38 -14.91 -15.87
N ASP A 123 -1.42 -15.75 -15.88
CA ASP A 123 -1.89 -16.46 -17.06
C ASP A 123 -2.96 -15.63 -17.78
N GLY A 124 -2.54 -14.71 -18.63
CA GLY A 124 -3.43 -13.87 -19.43
C GLY A 124 -4.19 -14.60 -20.53
N SER A 125 -3.96 -15.91 -20.72
CA SER A 125 -4.71 -16.74 -21.66
C SER A 125 -6.04 -17.23 -21.07
N LYS A 126 -6.18 -17.19 -19.74
CA LYS A 126 -7.45 -17.47 -19.08
C LYS A 126 -8.36 -16.26 -19.22
N PRO A 127 -9.62 -16.43 -19.65
CA PRO A 127 -10.56 -15.33 -19.68
C PRO A 127 -10.61 -14.70 -18.29
N CYS A 128 -10.61 -13.35 -18.24
CA CYS A 128 -10.93 -12.60 -17.03
C CYS A 128 -12.15 -13.27 -16.41
N TYR A 129 -11.98 -13.87 -15.22
CA TYR A 129 -12.90 -14.86 -14.66
C TYR A 129 -14.37 -14.50 -14.97
N THR A 130 -15.07 -15.39 -15.67
CA THR A 130 -16.51 -15.21 -15.98
C THR A 130 -17.37 -15.30 -14.72
N GLU A 131 -16.83 -15.93 -13.69
CA GLU A 131 -17.37 -15.92 -12.33
C GLU A 131 -16.80 -14.71 -11.56
N PRO A 132 -17.60 -14.00 -10.75
CA PRO A 132 -17.08 -12.94 -9.90
C PRO A 132 -15.92 -13.49 -9.07
N THR A 133 -14.71 -12.95 -9.27
CA THR A 133 -13.62 -13.20 -8.33
C THR A 133 -14.13 -12.79 -6.95
N GLU A 134 -14.21 -13.75 -6.04
CA GLU A 134 -14.73 -13.51 -4.70
C GLU A 134 -13.93 -12.38 -4.08
N TYR A 135 -14.62 -11.30 -3.75
CA TYR A 135 -14.00 -10.12 -3.19
C TYR A 135 -13.56 -10.45 -1.77
N LEU A 136 -12.24 -10.52 -1.56
CA LEU A 136 -11.65 -11.00 -0.29
C LEU A 136 -11.62 -9.92 0.79
N GLY A 137 -11.89 -8.66 0.41
CA GLY A 137 -11.97 -7.54 1.33
C GLY A 137 -13.31 -7.44 2.05
N GLY A 138 -13.38 -6.55 3.04
CA GLY A 138 -14.65 -6.13 3.66
C GLY A 138 -15.46 -5.18 2.77
N SER A 139 -16.78 -5.15 2.95
CA SER A 139 -17.70 -4.26 2.20
C SER A 139 -17.38 -2.77 2.35
N GLU A 140 -16.59 -2.40 3.35
CA GLU A 140 -16.29 -1.02 3.72
C GLU A 140 -15.09 -0.43 2.96
N GLY A 141 -14.26 -1.26 2.32
CA GLY A 141 -13.05 -0.79 1.66
C GLY A 141 -11.92 -0.45 2.63
N SER A 142 -11.80 -1.19 3.74
CA SER A 142 -10.84 -0.90 4.80
C SER A 142 -9.37 -1.16 4.41
N GLY A 143 -9.12 -1.89 3.33
CA GLY A 143 -7.78 -2.36 2.99
C GLY A 143 -7.35 -3.64 3.72
N GLU A 144 -8.27 -4.28 4.44
CA GLU A 144 -8.00 -5.49 5.23
C GLU A 144 -8.78 -6.68 4.66
N LEU A 145 -8.22 -7.88 4.81
CA LEU A 145 -8.92 -9.13 4.51
C LEU A 145 -10.20 -9.21 5.35
N HIS A 146 -11.27 -9.67 4.72
CA HIS A 146 -12.50 -9.97 5.46
C HIS A 146 -12.21 -11.12 6.46
N PRO A 147 -12.65 -11.02 7.73
CA PRO A 147 -12.33 -12.00 8.78
C PRO A 147 -12.70 -13.45 8.45
N GLN A 148 -13.65 -13.65 7.54
CA GLN A 148 -14.00 -14.98 7.01
C GLN A 148 -12.83 -15.66 6.31
N PHE A 149 -12.01 -14.91 5.55
CA PHE A 149 -10.89 -15.46 4.79
C PHE A 149 -9.59 -15.45 5.58
N GLY A 150 -9.42 -14.48 6.48
CA GLY A 150 -8.18 -14.34 7.22
C GLY A 150 -8.01 -12.97 7.87
N SER A 151 -6.77 -12.62 8.17
CA SER A 151 -6.35 -11.33 8.72
C SER A 151 -5.15 -10.78 7.95
N GLY A 152 -4.98 -9.47 8.00
CA GLY A 152 -3.87 -8.77 7.34
C GLY A 152 -4.29 -7.93 6.14
N GLU A 153 -3.30 -7.33 5.50
CA GLU A 153 -3.50 -6.35 4.44
C GLU A 153 -3.99 -7.00 3.15
N TYR A 154 -5.07 -6.47 2.60
CA TYR A 154 -5.65 -6.89 1.34
C TYR A 154 -5.64 -5.72 0.36
N LEU A 155 -5.10 -5.92 -0.85
CA LEU A 155 -5.11 -4.87 -1.85
C LEU A 155 -6.54 -4.56 -2.33
N ASP A 156 -7.08 -3.43 -1.88
CA ASP A 156 -8.52 -3.19 -1.89
C ASP A 156 -8.94 -2.18 -2.98
N ARG A 157 -9.61 -2.69 -4.00
CA ARG A 157 -10.18 -1.88 -5.09
C ARG A 157 -11.23 -0.87 -4.61
N THR A 158 -11.93 -1.16 -3.53
CA THR A 158 -12.93 -0.27 -2.94
C THR A 158 -12.23 0.91 -2.27
N ALA A 159 -11.15 0.65 -1.53
CA ALA A 159 -10.29 1.70 -0.96
C ALA A 159 -9.75 2.64 -2.05
N MET A 160 -9.27 2.07 -3.16
CA MET A 160 -8.80 2.86 -4.32
C MET A 160 -9.91 3.75 -4.91
N LYS A 161 -11.12 3.22 -5.10
CA LYS A 161 -12.27 3.99 -5.64
C LYS A 161 -12.69 5.12 -4.71
N GLN A 162 -12.70 4.88 -3.41
CA GLN A 162 -13.01 5.91 -2.41
C GLN A 162 -11.95 7.01 -2.42
N ALA A 163 -10.67 6.64 -2.48
CA ALA A 163 -9.57 7.59 -2.57
C ALA A 163 -9.59 8.41 -3.87
N GLN A 164 -9.98 7.79 -4.99
CA GLN A 164 -10.21 8.51 -6.24
C GLN A 164 -11.31 9.56 -6.08
N ALA A 165 -12.44 9.19 -5.47
CA ALA A 165 -13.55 10.11 -5.22
C ALA A 165 -13.15 11.26 -4.27
N ALA A 166 -12.28 10.99 -3.28
CA ALA A 166 -11.71 12.01 -2.40
C ALA A 166 -10.79 12.98 -3.18
N ALA A 167 -9.85 12.45 -3.96
CA ALA A 167 -8.92 13.24 -4.77
C ALA A 167 -9.63 14.11 -5.83
N VAL A 168 -10.73 13.62 -6.42
CA VAL A 168 -11.54 14.38 -7.38
C VAL A 168 -12.11 15.67 -6.77
N LYS A 169 -12.38 15.70 -5.46
CA LYS A 169 -12.86 16.89 -4.76
C LYS A 169 -11.81 18.00 -4.68
N GLU A 170 -10.52 17.69 -4.80
CA GLU A 170 -9.42 18.67 -4.71
C GLU A 170 -9.19 19.48 -6.01
N GLU A 171 -10.17 19.63 -6.90
CA GLU A 171 -10.03 20.36 -8.17
C GLU A 171 -8.85 19.94 -9.05
N LEU A 172 -8.44 18.66 -8.97
CA LEU A 172 -7.34 18.14 -9.79
C LEU A 172 -7.60 18.26 -11.31
N PRO A 173 -6.54 18.30 -12.14
CA PRO A 173 -6.67 18.20 -13.60
C PRO A 173 -7.51 16.97 -14.00
N ALA A 174 -8.33 17.11 -15.04
CA ALA A 174 -9.28 16.06 -15.45
C ALA A 174 -8.61 14.70 -15.79
N ALA A 175 -7.34 14.73 -16.23
CA ALA A 175 -6.55 13.52 -16.49
C ALA A 175 -6.30 12.71 -15.20
N ASN A 176 -5.94 13.39 -14.10
CA ASN A 176 -5.67 12.78 -12.79
C ASN A 176 -6.94 12.19 -12.15
N LYS A 177 -8.12 12.68 -12.54
CA LYS A 177 -9.41 12.19 -12.04
C LYS A 177 -9.76 10.81 -12.58
N ARG A 178 -9.20 10.40 -13.73
CA ARG A 178 -9.64 9.20 -14.47
C ARG A 178 -8.68 8.02 -14.41
N HIS A 179 -7.40 8.26 -14.13
CA HIS A 179 -6.37 7.23 -14.22
C HIS A 179 -5.43 7.28 -13.02
N LEU A 180 -5.09 6.11 -12.50
CA LEU A 180 -4.04 5.93 -11.52
C LEU A 180 -2.68 5.97 -12.25
N PRO A 181 -1.73 6.85 -11.88
CA PRO A 181 -0.47 7.03 -12.61
C PRO A 181 0.56 5.91 -12.37
N ILE A 182 0.23 4.93 -11.53
CA ILE A 182 1.13 3.83 -11.16
C ILE A 182 1.42 2.92 -12.35
N GLN A 183 2.71 2.77 -12.66
CA GLN A 183 3.24 1.86 -13.67
C GLN A 183 3.89 0.63 -13.04
N THR A 184 4.48 0.79 -11.85
CA THR A 184 5.12 -0.28 -11.09
C THR A 184 4.56 -0.27 -9.67
N LEU A 185 3.92 -1.38 -9.28
CA LEU A 185 3.42 -1.63 -7.94
C LEU A 185 4.17 -2.82 -7.36
N THR A 186 4.91 -2.59 -6.27
CA THR A 186 5.58 -3.63 -5.49
C THR A 186 4.87 -3.76 -4.15
N LEU A 187 4.48 -4.98 -3.80
CA LEU A 187 3.76 -5.30 -2.58
C LEU A 187 4.53 -6.39 -1.85
N SER A 188 4.79 -6.16 -0.57
CA SER A 188 5.35 -7.15 0.34
C SER A 188 4.34 -7.39 1.46
N ASN A 189 3.99 -8.66 1.69
CA ASN A 189 3.05 -9.07 2.73
C ASN A 189 1.62 -8.54 2.51
N PHE A 190 1.11 -8.66 1.28
CA PHE A 190 -0.27 -8.36 0.91
C PHE A 190 -0.99 -9.62 0.42
N ALA A 191 -2.27 -9.75 0.75
CA ALA A 191 -3.19 -10.57 0.01
C ALA A 191 -3.72 -9.80 -1.22
N VAL A 192 -3.86 -10.49 -2.35
CA VAL A 192 -4.37 -9.90 -3.60
C VAL A 192 -5.42 -10.84 -4.20
N ASP A 193 -6.47 -10.26 -4.77
CA ASP A 193 -7.31 -10.99 -5.71
C ASP A 193 -6.66 -10.96 -7.10
N ALA A 194 -6.97 -11.95 -7.96
CA ALA A 194 -6.52 -11.93 -9.35
C ALA A 194 -7.36 -10.96 -10.22
N GLY A 195 -8.05 -10.01 -9.58
CA GLY A 195 -8.94 -9.05 -10.23
C GLY A 195 -8.17 -7.87 -10.83
N PRO A 196 -8.74 -7.22 -11.86
CA PRO A 196 -8.17 -5.98 -12.38
C PRO A 196 -8.30 -4.83 -11.36
N PHE A 197 -7.19 -4.11 -11.13
CA PHE A 197 -7.09 -3.01 -10.16
C PHE A 197 -8.01 -1.82 -10.47
N VAL A 198 -8.20 -1.52 -11.75
CA VAL A 198 -9.05 -0.44 -12.26
C VAL A 198 -9.63 -0.94 -13.59
N SER A 199 -10.87 -0.60 -13.92
CA SER A 199 -11.45 -0.91 -15.23
C SER A 199 -10.68 -0.16 -16.33
N CYS A 200 -9.63 -0.77 -16.86
CA CYS A 200 -8.92 -0.25 -18.03
C CYS A 200 -9.82 -0.34 -19.25
N SER A 201 -10.05 0.79 -19.91
CA SER A 201 -10.30 0.79 -21.35
C SER A 201 -8.99 0.36 -22.07
N PRO A 202 -9.07 -0.21 -23.29
CA PRO A 202 -8.20 -1.30 -23.75
C PRO A 202 -6.77 -0.92 -24.21
N ILE A 203 -6.16 0.16 -23.72
CA ILE A 203 -4.94 0.72 -24.37
C ILE A 203 -3.63 0.54 -23.57
N HIS A 204 -3.65 0.12 -22.30
CA HIS A 204 -2.40 -0.03 -21.54
C HIS A 204 -2.28 -1.39 -20.86
N THR A 205 -1.36 -2.20 -21.36
CA THR A 205 -0.93 -3.46 -20.75
C THR A 205 -0.05 -3.10 -19.55
N HIS A 206 -0.58 -3.21 -18.34
CA HIS A 206 0.24 -3.10 -17.13
C HIS A 206 1.00 -4.41 -16.92
N THR A 207 2.33 -4.36 -17.02
CA THR A 207 3.20 -5.48 -16.68
C THR A 207 3.38 -5.51 -15.17
N HIS A 208 2.76 -6.49 -14.50
CA HIS A 208 3.01 -6.77 -13.09
C HIS A 208 4.37 -7.43 -12.93
N THR A 209 5.40 -6.65 -12.57
CA THR A 209 6.68 -7.22 -12.14
C THR A 209 6.65 -7.36 -10.62
N HIS A 210 6.28 -8.55 -10.14
CA HIS A 210 6.48 -8.92 -8.75
C HIS A 210 7.95 -9.30 -8.56
N THR A 211 8.75 -8.35 -8.08
CA THR A 211 10.12 -8.62 -7.65
C THR A 211 10.09 -9.03 -6.19
N HIS A 212 10.58 -10.25 -5.93
CA HIS A 212 11.00 -10.71 -4.62
C HIS A 212 11.97 -9.68 -4.01
N SER A 213 11.63 -9.11 -2.85
CA SER A 213 12.63 -8.52 -1.97
C SER A 213 13.38 -9.65 -1.26
N LEU A 214 14.34 -10.26 -1.97
CA LEU A 214 15.47 -10.92 -1.32
C LEU A 214 16.40 -9.80 -0.84
N THR A 215 16.26 -9.43 0.44
CA THR A 215 17.23 -8.59 1.13
C THR A 215 18.53 -9.36 1.30
N HIS A 216 19.36 -9.43 0.25
CA HIS A 216 20.77 -9.78 0.41
C HIS A 216 21.55 -8.50 0.71
N SER A 217 21.67 -8.19 1.99
CA SER A 217 22.77 -7.37 2.49
C SER A 217 23.95 -8.32 2.72
N LEU A 218 24.94 -8.30 1.84
CA LEU A 218 26.30 -8.67 2.21
C LEU A 218 27.26 -7.71 1.51
N THR A 219 27.75 -6.78 2.32
CA THR A 219 29.00 -6.06 2.17
C THR A 219 30.15 -7.03 1.86
N HIS A 220 30.87 -6.79 0.76
CA HIS A 220 32.30 -6.47 0.81
C HIS A 220 32.85 -6.13 -0.58
N PHE A 221 33.31 -4.90 -0.73
CA PHE A 221 34.44 -4.58 -1.60
C PHE A 221 35.71 -4.75 -0.78
N SER A 222 36.74 -5.36 -1.38
CA SER A 222 38.10 -4.79 -1.40
C SER A 222 38.96 -5.50 -2.43
N THR A 223 39.48 -4.67 -3.34
CA THR A 223 40.62 -4.77 -4.28
C THR A 223 40.71 -5.96 -5.23
#